data_AF-A0A1V5MWE0-F1
#
_entry.id   AF-A0A1V5MWE0-F1
#
_cell.length_a   1.000
_cell.length_b   1.000
_cell.length_c   1.000
_cell.angle_alpha   90.00
_cell.angle_beta   90.00
_cell.angle_gamma   90.00
#
_symmetry.space_group_name_H-M   'P 1'
#
loop_
_entity.id
_entity.type
_entity.pdbx_description
1 polymer ?
#
loop_
_entity_poly.entity_id
_entity_poly.type
_entity_poly.pdbx_seq_one_letter_code
_entity_poly.pdbx_strand_id
1 'polypeptide(L)'
;MWTIKEKTCLITGATSGIGLQTAMTLAQMKARVIITYRNKAKAEATRDLILQKTGQEIGCFYCDFSSLASIRNFVDDFRQKHDKLHVLINNMGIYEIDNLKSKDGYEMNWAVNHLAPFLLTNLLLEVLKNSAPSRIINVASDSYRGARINFDDISFSKGYSGKKAYDQSKLANILFTRQLAKELKGTGVTANCLHPGIVKTSIFKKMNPLAIFLFKLIMISPEKGAETSVFLASSPDLETVSGRYFKKKKPVEPSANAKDMNTALKLWQLSNDYVNFTRAIEEENTTVIRKYTNGEITIVWQPHLCTHVAYCFSELPEVFNPAERPWINPYGASTEKIIAQITRCPTDALTYYYNDRQEDKTLKESINAATLPQIEIHRNGPAIIKRKCLLKGENGRLSETKDVFALCRCGKSKKTPYCDGSHLLHPFE
;
A
#
# COMPACT_ATOMS: atom_id res chain seq x y z
N MET A 1 -10.54 19.07 20.36
CA MET A 1 -11.89 18.65 19.94
C MET A 1 -12.01 18.86 18.45
N TRP A 2 -12.13 17.78 17.68
CA TRP A 2 -12.25 17.86 16.22
C TRP A 2 -13.42 18.71 15.75
N THR A 3 -13.18 19.60 14.78
CA THR A 3 -14.20 20.32 14.01
C THR A 3 -13.85 20.30 12.53
N ILE A 4 -14.86 20.22 11.66
CA ILE A 4 -14.69 20.18 10.21
C ILE A 4 -14.51 21.57 9.59
N LYS A 5 -14.90 22.63 10.31
CA LYS A 5 -14.78 24.01 9.82
C LYS A 5 -13.32 24.29 9.46
N GLU A 6 -13.10 24.89 8.29
CA GLU A 6 -11.80 25.25 7.72
C GLU A 6 -10.84 24.08 7.43
N LYS A 7 -11.25 22.84 7.67
CA LYS A 7 -10.47 21.65 7.31
C LYS A 7 -10.49 21.44 5.79
N THR A 8 -9.33 21.18 5.22
CA THR A 8 -9.18 20.78 3.81
C THR A 8 -9.66 19.36 3.59
N CYS A 9 -10.67 19.20 2.74
CA CYS A 9 -11.33 17.93 2.44
C CYS A 9 -11.22 17.62 0.95
N LEU A 10 -10.50 16.55 0.59
CA LEU A 10 -10.44 16.04 -0.79
C LEU A 10 -11.44 14.92 -0.98
N ILE A 11 -12.31 15.05 -2.00
CA ILE A 11 -13.40 14.10 -2.27
C ILE A 11 -13.28 13.62 -3.71
N THR A 12 -13.02 12.32 -3.89
CA THR A 12 -12.90 11.74 -5.23
C THR A 12 -14.27 11.40 -5.83
N GLY A 13 -14.42 11.57 -7.15
CA GLY A 13 -15.68 11.26 -7.85
C GLY A 13 -16.88 12.12 -7.41
N ALA A 14 -16.67 13.41 -7.13
CA ALA A 14 -17.67 14.29 -6.50
C ALA A 14 -18.48 15.18 -7.46
N THR A 15 -18.46 14.92 -8.77
CA THR A 15 -19.25 15.69 -9.75
C THR A 15 -20.70 15.20 -9.91
N SER A 16 -21.13 14.20 -9.11
CA SER A 16 -22.52 13.70 -9.09
C SER A 16 -22.78 12.80 -7.87
N GLY A 17 -24.04 12.45 -7.63
CA GLY A 17 -24.44 11.41 -6.68
C GLY A 17 -23.96 11.68 -5.25
N ILE A 18 -23.49 10.61 -4.58
CA ILE A 18 -23.05 10.65 -3.18
C ILE A 18 -21.90 11.64 -2.98
N GLY A 19 -20.94 11.68 -3.91
CA GLY A 19 -19.77 12.54 -3.81
C GLY A 19 -20.12 14.02 -3.91
N LEU A 20 -21.00 14.41 -4.84
CA LEU A 20 -21.51 15.78 -4.95
C LEU A 20 -22.20 16.21 -3.66
N GLN A 21 -23.06 15.36 -3.12
CA GLN A 21 -23.81 15.69 -1.92
C GLN A 21 -22.93 15.73 -0.68
N THR A 22 -21.90 14.88 -0.61
CA THR A 22 -20.85 14.95 0.42
C THR A 22 -20.08 16.28 0.32
N ALA A 23 -19.68 16.69 -0.88
CA ALA A 23 -18.99 17.96 -1.12
C ALA A 23 -19.86 19.16 -0.73
N MET A 24 -21.12 19.17 -1.14
CA MET A 24 -22.11 20.19 -0.79
C MET A 24 -22.27 20.33 0.71
N THR A 25 -22.52 19.23 1.43
CA THR A 25 -22.73 19.27 2.88
C THR A 25 -21.47 19.69 3.63
N LEU A 26 -20.28 19.23 3.23
CA LEU A 26 -19.04 19.67 3.86
C LEU A 26 -18.74 21.16 3.61
N ALA A 27 -19.06 21.67 2.42
CA ALA A 27 -18.97 23.10 2.12
C ALA A 27 -19.96 23.93 2.95
N GLN A 28 -21.19 23.45 3.16
CA GLN A 28 -22.16 24.07 4.08
C GLN A 28 -21.62 24.14 5.52
N MET A 29 -20.89 23.11 5.95
CA MET A 29 -20.18 23.07 7.23
C MET A 29 -18.88 23.89 7.26
N LYS A 30 -18.64 24.71 6.23
CA LYS A 30 -17.48 25.61 6.08
C LYS A 30 -16.13 24.89 6.00
N ALA A 31 -16.10 23.67 5.50
CA ALA A 31 -14.86 22.99 5.13
C ALA A 31 -14.28 23.57 3.83
N ARG A 32 -12.96 23.50 3.66
CA ARG A 32 -12.28 23.82 2.39
C ARG A 32 -12.35 22.61 1.48
N VAL A 33 -13.35 22.56 0.61
CA VAL A 33 -13.64 21.38 -0.22
C VAL A 33 -12.84 21.42 -1.52
N ILE A 34 -12.23 20.28 -1.84
CA ILE A 34 -11.52 20.03 -3.09
C ILE A 34 -12.12 18.77 -3.72
N ILE A 35 -12.44 18.83 -5.00
CA ILE A 35 -12.98 17.69 -5.75
C ILE A 35 -12.06 17.31 -6.91
N THR A 36 -12.06 16.03 -7.25
CA THR A 36 -11.46 15.57 -8.51
C THR A 36 -12.52 15.42 -9.59
N TYR A 37 -12.16 15.67 -10.85
CA TYR A 37 -13.04 15.49 -12.00
C TYR A 37 -12.35 14.81 -13.19
N ARG A 38 -13.17 14.21 -14.06
CA ARG A 38 -12.78 13.77 -15.41
C ARG A 38 -13.39 14.60 -16.52
N ASN A 39 -14.59 15.12 -16.31
CA ASN A 39 -15.31 15.97 -17.25
C ASN A 39 -15.36 17.39 -16.69
N LYS A 40 -14.68 18.32 -17.38
CA LYS A 40 -14.51 19.70 -16.93
C LYS A 40 -15.85 20.44 -16.80
N ALA A 41 -16.73 20.32 -17.79
CA ALA A 41 -18.04 20.97 -17.77
C ALA A 41 -18.91 20.53 -16.56
N LYS A 42 -18.88 19.23 -16.22
CA LYS A 42 -19.57 18.75 -15.00
C LYS A 42 -18.94 19.27 -13.72
N ALA A 43 -17.62 19.47 -13.70
CA ALA A 43 -16.91 20.03 -12.54
C ALA A 43 -17.25 21.51 -12.36
N GLU A 44 -17.29 22.28 -13.44
CA GLU A 44 -17.71 23.70 -13.44
C GLU A 44 -19.15 23.83 -12.94
N ALA A 45 -20.09 23.07 -13.51
CA ALA A 45 -21.47 23.07 -13.03
C ALA A 45 -21.60 22.66 -11.56
N THR A 46 -20.76 21.72 -11.09
CA THR A 46 -20.72 21.31 -9.67
C THR A 46 -20.22 22.45 -8.77
N ARG A 47 -19.13 23.11 -9.16
CA ARG A 47 -18.54 24.23 -8.44
C ARG A 47 -19.55 25.38 -8.33
N ASP A 48 -20.19 25.74 -9.44
CA ASP A 48 -21.13 26.85 -9.49
C ASP A 48 -22.37 26.56 -8.63
N LEU A 49 -22.86 25.31 -8.66
CA LEU A 49 -23.96 24.87 -7.79
C LEU A 49 -23.58 24.94 -6.30
N ILE A 50 -22.38 24.48 -5.91
CA ILE A 50 -21.92 24.54 -4.51
C ILE A 50 -21.74 26.00 -4.07
N LEU A 51 -21.16 26.85 -4.92
CA LEU A 51 -21.01 28.27 -4.63
C LEU A 51 -22.39 28.92 -4.41
N GLN A 52 -23.34 28.69 -5.32
CA GLN A 52 -24.70 29.22 -5.21
C GLN A 52 -25.41 28.77 -3.93
N LYS A 53 -25.26 27.51 -3.53
CA LYS A 53 -25.98 26.93 -2.38
C LYS A 53 -25.33 27.19 -1.04
N THR A 54 -24.03 27.49 -1.00
CA THR A 54 -23.26 27.51 0.26
C THR A 54 -22.47 28.81 0.47
N GLY A 55 -22.29 29.60 -0.58
CA GLY A 55 -21.38 30.74 -0.60
C GLY A 55 -19.92 30.35 -0.43
N GLN A 56 -19.54 29.10 -0.72
CA GLN A 56 -18.16 28.62 -0.63
C GLN A 56 -17.67 28.22 -2.02
N GLU A 57 -16.50 28.74 -2.39
CA GLU A 57 -15.75 28.22 -3.51
C GLU A 57 -15.11 26.88 -3.17
N ILE A 58 -14.90 26.05 -4.20
CA ILE A 58 -14.25 24.75 -4.07
C ILE A 58 -13.11 24.62 -5.08
N GLY A 59 -12.08 23.87 -4.70
CA GLY A 59 -11.00 23.50 -5.61
C GLY A 59 -11.40 22.35 -6.52
N CYS A 60 -10.92 22.37 -7.76
CA CYS A 60 -11.18 21.31 -8.74
C CYS A 60 -9.88 20.86 -9.41
N PHE A 61 -9.58 19.56 -9.36
CA PHE A 61 -8.42 18.97 -10.04
C PHE A 61 -8.83 17.90 -11.04
N TYR A 62 -8.15 17.87 -12.18
CA TYR A 62 -8.33 16.76 -13.12
C TYR A 62 -7.66 15.50 -12.56
N CYS A 63 -8.38 14.37 -12.59
CA CYS A 63 -7.80 13.07 -12.31
C CYS A 63 -8.62 11.96 -12.97
N ASP A 64 -7.99 11.19 -13.86
CA ASP A 64 -8.55 9.96 -14.41
C ASP A 64 -8.08 8.75 -13.59
N PHE A 65 -8.93 8.26 -12.70
CA PHE A 65 -8.64 7.12 -11.83
C PHE A 65 -8.47 5.78 -12.57
N SER A 66 -8.65 5.73 -13.89
CA SER A 66 -8.27 4.57 -14.71
C SER A 66 -6.80 4.61 -15.18
N SER A 67 -6.02 5.60 -14.72
CA SER A 67 -4.61 5.79 -15.07
C SER A 67 -3.76 6.09 -13.84
N LEU A 68 -2.80 5.22 -13.53
CA LEU A 68 -1.86 5.45 -12.43
C LEU A 68 -1.01 6.71 -12.63
N ALA A 69 -0.61 6.99 -13.87
CA ALA A 69 0.11 8.23 -14.23
C ALA A 69 -0.75 9.48 -13.94
N SER A 70 -2.04 9.46 -14.30
CA SER A 70 -2.93 10.58 -14.00
C SER A 70 -3.08 10.84 -12.51
N ILE A 71 -3.06 9.79 -11.67
CA ILE A 71 -3.14 9.93 -10.22
C ILE A 71 -1.87 10.58 -9.67
N ARG A 72 -0.70 10.21 -10.18
CA ARG A 72 0.59 10.80 -9.79
C ARG A 72 0.64 12.29 -10.13
N ASN A 73 0.32 12.64 -11.37
CA ASN A 73 0.28 14.04 -11.82
C ASN A 73 -0.71 14.87 -10.98
N PHE A 74 -1.89 14.31 -10.68
CA PHE A 74 -2.85 14.97 -9.79
C PHE A 74 -2.26 15.25 -8.41
N VAL A 75 -1.56 14.28 -7.80
CA VAL A 75 -0.97 14.47 -6.47
C VAL A 75 0.15 15.51 -6.50
N ASP A 76 0.96 15.55 -7.56
CA ASP A 76 2.01 16.56 -7.72
C ASP A 76 1.40 17.97 -7.84
N ASP A 77 0.34 18.12 -8.66
CA ASP A 77 -0.41 19.38 -8.78
C ASP A 77 -1.06 19.79 -7.45
N PHE A 78 -1.61 18.81 -6.71
CA PHE A 78 -2.22 19.05 -5.40
C PHE A 78 -1.19 19.59 -4.42
N ARG A 79 -0.01 18.95 -4.32
CA ARG A 79 1.06 19.33 -3.40
C ARG A 79 1.68 20.69 -3.70
N GLN A 80 1.67 21.12 -4.95
CA GLN A 80 2.12 22.47 -5.34
C GLN A 80 1.17 23.58 -4.84
N LYS A 81 -0.12 23.26 -4.68
CA LYS A 81 -1.16 24.25 -4.33
C LYS A 81 -1.66 24.13 -2.90
N HIS A 82 -1.46 22.98 -2.26
CA HIS A 82 -1.99 22.66 -0.96
C HIS A 82 -0.94 21.94 -0.11
N ASP A 83 -0.65 22.53 1.05
CA ASP A 83 0.25 21.98 2.07
C ASP A 83 -0.48 21.13 3.12
N LYS A 84 -1.81 21.24 3.19
CA LYS A 84 -2.66 20.58 4.19
C LYS A 84 -3.78 19.75 3.57
N LEU A 85 -3.97 18.55 4.10
CA LEU A 85 -5.08 17.66 3.81
C LEU A 85 -5.56 17.00 5.10
N HIS A 86 -6.76 17.35 5.56
CA HIS A 86 -7.29 16.85 6.83
C HIS A 86 -8.27 15.70 6.64
N VAL A 87 -8.98 15.65 5.51
CA VAL A 87 -9.90 14.57 5.20
C VAL A 87 -9.73 14.13 3.75
N LEU A 88 -9.40 12.85 3.54
CA LEU A 88 -9.44 12.20 2.22
C LEU A 88 -10.66 11.28 2.15
N ILE A 89 -11.59 11.55 1.24
CA ILE A 89 -12.74 10.70 0.96
C ILE A 89 -12.57 10.04 -0.40
N ASN A 90 -12.15 8.77 -0.37
CA ASN A 90 -12.11 7.90 -1.54
C ASN A 90 -13.53 7.42 -1.89
N ASN A 91 -14.31 8.33 -2.47
CA ASN A 91 -15.69 8.09 -2.90
C ASN A 91 -15.79 7.56 -4.34
N MET A 92 -14.78 7.78 -5.18
CA MET A 92 -14.76 7.27 -6.55
C MET A 92 -15.05 5.76 -6.59
N GLY A 93 -15.93 5.37 -7.51
CA GLY A 93 -16.16 3.97 -7.84
C GLY A 93 -17.05 3.79 -9.07
N ILE A 94 -16.90 2.65 -9.71
CA ILE A 94 -17.67 2.21 -10.88
C ILE A 94 -18.19 0.79 -10.66
N TYR A 95 -19.21 0.44 -11.45
CA TYR A 95 -19.67 -0.93 -11.63
C TYR A 95 -19.59 -1.22 -13.12
N GLU A 96 -18.48 -1.82 -13.53
CA GLU A 96 -18.24 -2.19 -14.93
C GLU A 96 -18.58 -3.67 -15.13
N ILE A 97 -19.57 -3.92 -16.00
CA ILE A 97 -20.04 -5.29 -16.28
C ILE A 97 -19.27 -5.97 -17.41
N ASP A 98 -18.61 -5.17 -18.24
CA ASP A 98 -17.83 -5.62 -19.37
C ASP A 98 -16.40 -5.90 -18.91
N ASN A 99 -15.69 -6.82 -19.58
CA ASN A 99 -14.28 -7.10 -19.27
C ASN A 99 -13.38 -6.05 -19.91
N LEU A 100 -13.38 -4.84 -19.36
CA LEU A 100 -12.56 -3.73 -19.82
C LEU A 100 -11.27 -3.63 -19.01
N LYS A 101 -10.23 -3.10 -19.65
CA LYS A 101 -8.95 -2.79 -19.02
C LYS A 101 -8.78 -1.29 -18.82
N SER A 102 -8.15 -0.91 -17.71
CA SER A 102 -7.69 0.45 -17.46
C SER A 102 -6.56 0.84 -18.42
N LYS A 103 -6.12 2.09 -18.38
CA LYS A 103 -4.98 2.55 -19.22
C LYS A 103 -3.67 1.82 -18.88
N ASP A 104 -3.58 1.28 -17.67
CA ASP A 104 -2.43 0.52 -17.18
C ASP A 104 -2.61 -1.00 -17.35
N GLY A 105 -3.68 -1.44 -18.03
CA GLY A 105 -3.91 -2.85 -18.37
C GLY A 105 -4.58 -3.71 -17.30
N TYR A 106 -4.99 -3.14 -16.18
CA TYR A 106 -5.70 -3.85 -15.10
C TYR A 106 -7.20 -3.95 -15.35
N GLU A 107 -7.87 -4.95 -14.79
CA GLU A 107 -9.33 -5.04 -14.80
C GLU A 107 -9.95 -3.75 -14.24
N MET A 108 -10.97 -3.23 -14.93
CA MET A 108 -11.46 -1.87 -14.76
C MET A 108 -12.04 -1.60 -13.36
N ASN A 109 -12.85 -2.50 -12.79
CA ASN A 109 -13.36 -2.35 -11.42
C ASN A 109 -12.21 -2.36 -10.40
N TRP A 110 -11.25 -3.28 -10.54
CA TRP A 110 -10.08 -3.38 -9.67
C TRP A 110 -9.23 -2.13 -9.71
N ALA A 111 -8.94 -1.64 -10.92
CA ALA A 111 -8.15 -0.44 -11.14
C ALA A 111 -8.78 0.79 -10.47
N VAL A 112 -10.06 1.05 -10.75
CA VAL A 112 -10.72 2.28 -10.32
C VAL A 112 -11.20 2.21 -8.87
N ASN A 113 -11.73 1.07 -8.43
CA ASN A 113 -12.34 0.97 -7.10
C ASN A 113 -11.34 0.69 -5.99
N HIS A 114 -10.18 0.06 -6.29
CA HIS A 114 -9.19 -0.37 -5.30
C HIS A 114 -7.78 0.20 -5.56
N LEU A 115 -7.16 -0.05 -6.72
CA LEU A 115 -5.78 0.41 -6.97
C LEU A 115 -5.65 1.94 -6.95
N ALA A 116 -6.64 2.64 -7.50
CA ALA A 116 -6.65 4.10 -7.51
C ALA A 116 -6.73 4.70 -6.09
N PRO A 117 -7.71 4.33 -5.23
CA PRO A 117 -7.69 4.71 -3.82
C PRO A 117 -6.41 4.31 -3.08
N PHE A 118 -5.88 3.11 -3.35
CA PHE A 118 -4.64 2.63 -2.74
C PHE A 118 -3.46 3.54 -3.07
N LEU A 119 -3.20 3.80 -4.35
CA LEU A 119 -2.11 4.67 -4.80
C LEU A 119 -2.30 6.11 -4.32
N LEU A 120 -3.50 6.67 -4.51
CA LEU A 120 -3.80 8.04 -4.11
C LEU A 120 -3.56 8.27 -2.62
N THR A 121 -4.08 7.37 -1.78
CA THR A 121 -3.94 7.47 -0.33
C THR A 121 -2.48 7.42 0.09
N ASN A 122 -1.72 6.49 -0.46
CA ASN A 122 -0.32 6.32 -0.14
C ASN A 122 0.55 7.51 -0.61
N LEU A 123 0.24 8.08 -1.78
CA LEU A 123 0.92 9.30 -2.26
C LEU A 123 0.58 10.52 -1.38
N LEU A 124 -0.65 10.67 -0.89
CA LEU A 124 -1.03 11.82 -0.04
C LEU A 124 -0.68 11.63 1.45
N LEU A 125 -0.06 10.52 1.82
CA LEU A 125 0.00 10.10 3.21
C LEU A 125 0.86 10.99 4.10
N GLU A 126 1.97 11.49 3.59
CA GLU A 126 2.82 12.44 4.34
C GLU A 126 2.11 13.78 4.54
N VAL A 127 1.32 14.25 3.56
CA VAL A 127 0.50 15.46 3.72
C VAL A 127 -0.59 15.25 4.79
N LEU A 128 -1.22 14.07 4.80
CA LEU A 128 -2.20 13.68 5.82
C LEU A 128 -1.59 13.63 7.22
N LYS A 129 -0.39 13.04 7.36
CA LYS A 129 0.35 12.99 8.64
C LYS A 129 0.73 14.38 9.13
N ASN A 130 1.27 15.23 8.25
CA ASN A 130 1.62 16.61 8.59
C ASN A 130 0.40 17.47 8.94
N SER A 131 -0.79 17.04 8.52
CA SER A 131 -2.07 17.67 8.84
C SER A 131 -2.78 17.05 10.03
N ALA A 132 -2.14 16.12 10.76
CA ALA A 132 -2.76 15.40 11.86
C ALA A 132 -3.31 16.37 12.93
N PRO A 133 -4.48 16.08 13.54
CA PRO A 133 -5.32 14.92 13.27
C PRO A 133 -5.94 14.98 11.86
N SER A 134 -6.01 13.83 11.18
CA SER A 134 -6.59 13.71 9.84
C SER A 134 -7.28 12.36 9.63
N ARG A 135 -8.13 12.26 8.60
CA ARG A 135 -9.05 11.14 8.39
C ARG A 135 -9.05 10.66 6.94
N ILE A 136 -9.00 9.36 6.76
CA ILE A 136 -9.14 8.67 5.47
C ILE A 136 -10.43 7.87 5.50
N ILE A 137 -11.29 8.08 4.50
CA ILE A 137 -12.62 7.48 4.41
C ILE A 137 -12.75 6.77 3.07
N ASN A 138 -12.88 5.45 3.10
CA ASN A 138 -13.01 4.62 1.91
C ASN A 138 -14.47 4.17 1.71
N VAL A 139 -15.04 4.42 0.52
CA VAL A 139 -16.38 3.95 0.19
C VAL A 139 -16.33 2.50 -0.32
N ALA A 140 -16.80 1.59 0.54
CA ALA A 140 -16.99 0.18 0.25
C ALA A 140 -18.44 -0.09 -0.21
N SER A 141 -18.92 -1.32 -0.05
CA SER A 141 -20.28 -1.75 -0.40
C SER A 141 -20.72 -2.84 0.59
N ASP A 142 -21.98 -3.24 0.56
CA ASP A 142 -22.44 -4.49 1.18
C ASP A 142 -22.30 -5.70 0.22
N SER A 143 -22.04 -5.42 -1.05
CA SER A 143 -21.91 -6.44 -2.10
C SER A 143 -20.65 -7.32 -1.92
N TYR A 144 -19.68 -6.88 -1.10
CA TYR A 144 -18.52 -7.69 -0.71
C TYR A 144 -18.90 -8.99 0.04
N ARG A 145 -20.12 -9.07 0.59
CA ARG A 145 -20.55 -10.23 1.37
C ARG A 145 -20.55 -11.48 0.48
N GLY A 146 -19.75 -12.46 0.88
CA GLY A 146 -19.53 -13.69 0.10
C GLY A 146 -18.42 -13.60 -0.96
N ALA A 147 -17.83 -12.42 -1.20
CA ALA A 147 -16.69 -12.27 -2.09
C ALA A 147 -15.41 -12.85 -1.48
N ARG A 148 -14.42 -13.15 -2.33
CA ARG A 148 -13.05 -13.48 -1.91
C ARG A 148 -12.08 -12.75 -2.83
N ILE A 149 -10.87 -12.47 -2.34
CA ILE A 149 -9.80 -11.99 -3.21
C ILE A 149 -9.23 -13.20 -3.95
N ASN A 150 -9.39 -13.23 -5.27
CA ASN A 150 -8.82 -14.26 -6.12
C ASN A 150 -7.36 -13.90 -6.45
N PHE A 151 -6.43 -14.24 -5.56
CA PHE A 151 -5.02 -13.92 -5.75
C PHE A 151 -4.40 -14.60 -6.98
N ASP A 152 -4.97 -15.71 -7.44
CA ASP A 152 -4.46 -16.45 -8.60
C ASP A 152 -4.91 -15.83 -9.93
N ASP A 153 -6.04 -15.12 -9.93
CA ASP A 153 -6.58 -14.43 -11.11
C ASP A 153 -7.48 -13.26 -10.71
N ILE A 154 -6.85 -12.16 -10.31
CA ILE A 154 -7.53 -10.92 -9.89
C ILE A 154 -8.43 -10.37 -10.99
N SER A 155 -7.99 -10.52 -12.24
CA SER A 155 -8.66 -9.98 -13.43
C SER A 155 -9.82 -10.84 -13.93
N PHE A 156 -10.06 -12.01 -13.31
CA PHE A 156 -11.03 -12.99 -13.80
C PHE A 156 -10.85 -13.29 -15.30
N SER A 157 -9.60 -13.54 -15.71
CA SER A 157 -9.22 -13.87 -17.08
C SER A 157 -9.99 -15.06 -17.64
N LYS A 158 -10.42 -16.00 -16.78
CA LYS A 158 -11.26 -17.15 -17.13
C LYS A 158 -12.66 -16.98 -16.52
N GLY A 159 -13.68 -16.82 -17.37
CA GLY A 159 -15.07 -16.73 -16.92
C GLY A 159 -15.42 -15.43 -16.19
N TYR A 160 -15.13 -14.29 -16.85
CA TYR A 160 -15.36 -12.96 -16.30
C TYR A 160 -16.82 -12.76 -15.84
N SER A 161 -16.97 -12.18 -14.66
CA SER A 161 -18.26 -11.75 -14.12
C SER A 161 -18.06 -10.38 -13.49
N GLY A 162 -18.60 -9.33 -14.14
CA GLY A 162 -18.47 -7.96 -13.62
C GLY A 162 -19.04 -7.78 -12.21
N LYS A 163 -20.06 -8.56 -11.84
CA LYS A 163 -20.55 -8.61 -10.45
C LYS A 163 -19.46 -9.13 -9.49
N LYS A 164 -18.81 -10.26 -9.81
CA LYS A 164 -17.74 -10.82 -8.96
C LYS A 164 -16.53 -9.88 -8.90
N ALA A 165 -16.15 -9.27 -10.02
CA ALA A 165 -15.08 -8.27 -10.07
C ALA A 165 -15.39 -7.06 -9.18
N TYR A 166 -16.61 -6.51 -9.27
CA TYR A 166 -17.05 -5.43 -8.41
C TYR A 166 -17.06 -5.83 -6.92
N ASP A 167 -17.64 -6.98 -6.59
CA ASP A 167 -17.73 -7.46 -5.20
C ASP A 167 -16.34 -7.70 -4.59
N GLN A 168 -15.41 -8.27 -5.37
CA GLN A 168 -14.00 -8.40 -5.01
C GLN A 168 -13.36 -7.04 -4.74
N SER A 169 -13.57 -6.04 -5.62
CA SER A 169 -13.03 -4.69 -5.43
C SER A 169 -13.56 -4.01 -4.15
N LYS A 170 -14.81 -4.28 -3.78
CA LYS A 170 -15.41 -3.72 -2.55
C LYS A 170 -15.00 -4.44 -1.28
N LEU A 171 -14.68 -5.74 -1.36
CA LEU A 171 -13.97 -6.46 -0.29
C LEU A 171 -12.57 -5.87 -0.09
N ALA A 172 -11.86 -5.60 -1.19
CA ALA A 172 -10.51 -5.04 -1.15
C ALA A 172 -10.46 -3.69 -0.43
N ASN A 173 -11.46 -2.81 -0.61
CA ASN A 173 -11.55 -1.54 0.13
C ASN A 173 -11.65 -1.72 1.66
N ILE A 174 -12.35 -2.76 2.13
CA ILE A 174 -12.46 -3.04 3.57
C ILE A 174 -11.12 -3.55 4.11
N LEU A 175 -10.51 -4.52 3.42
CA LEU A 175 -9.20 -5.07 3.79
C LEU A 175 -8.10 -4.00 3.76
N PHE A 176 -8.07 -3.16 2.72
CA PHE A 176 -7.18 -2.01 2.60
C PHE A 176 -7.33 -1.07 3.78
N THR A 177 -8.56 -0.71 4.14
CA THR A 177 -8.83 0.17 5.29
C THR A 177 -8.28 -0.41 6.59
N ARG A 178 -8.41 -1.72 6.80
CA ARG A 178 -7.93 -2.38 8.01
C ARG A 178 -6.41 -2.44 8.07
N GLN A 179 -5.75 -2.78 6.96
CA GLN A 179 -4.30 -2.74 6.90
C GLN A 179 -3.79 -1.31 7.09
N LEU A 180 -4.38 -0.34 6.37
CA LEU A 180 -4.01 1.07 6.49
C LEU A 180 -4.16 1.58 7.93
N ALA A 181 -5.23 1.21 8.64
CA ALA A 181 -5.40 1.56 10.04
C ALA A 181 -4.30 1.00 10.95
N LYS A 182 -3.76 -0.20 10.64
CA LYS A 182 -2.59 -0.78 11.32
C LYS A 182 -1.33 0.04 11.02
N GLU A 183 -1.09 0.37 9.75
CA GLU A 183 0.07 1.17 9.31
C GLU A 183 0.07 2.60 9.86
N LEU A 184 -1.09 3.14 10.24
CA LEU A 184 -1.22 4.52 10.73
C LEU A 184 -1.25 4.65 12.24
N LYS A 185 -1.07 3.56 12.98
CA LYS A 185 -1.02 3.60 14.44
C LYS A 185 0.06 4.58 14.90
N GLY A 186 -0.29 5.48 15.83
CA GLY A 186 0.64 6.48 16.36
C GLY A 186 0.85 7.73 15.50
N THR A 187 0.33 7.77 14.26
CA THR A 187 0.55 8.90 13.33
C THR A 187 -0.44 10.05 13.50
N GLY A 188 -1.50 9.88 14.30
CA GLY A 188 -2.62 10.83 14.39
C GLY A 188 -3.58 10.81 13.18
N VAL A 189 -3.36 9.90 12.22
CA VAL A 189 -4.24 9.68 11.07
C VAL A 189 -5.13 8.46 11.30
N THR A 190 -6.44 8.62 11.08
CA THR A 190 -7.40 7.50 11.16
C THR A 190 -7.86 7.04 9.78
N ALA A 191 -8.17 5.76 9.61
CA ALA A 191 -8.71 5.20 8.38
C ALA A 191 -9.95 4.36 8.66
N ASN A 192 -11.09 4.73 8.06
CA ASN A 192 -12.34 3.97 8.19
C ASN A 192 -13.01 3.79 6.83
N CYS A 193 -13.96 2.85 6.77
CA CYS A 193 -14.73 2.60 5.55
C CYS A 193 -16.21 2.51 5.85
N LEU A 194 -17.04 2.64 4.81
CA LEU A 194 -18.49 2.63 4.96
C LEU A 194 -19.18 1.94 3.79
N HIS A 195 -20.41 1.50 4.03
CA HIS A 195 -21.38 1.24 2.96
C HIS A 195 -22.42 2.38 2.92
N PRO A 196 -22.64 3.02 1.75
CA PRO A 196 -23.49 4.20 1.65
C PRO A 196 -24.98 3.87 1.53
N GLY A 197 -25.38 2.60 1.57
CA GLY A 197 -26.73 2.18 1.18
C GLY A 197 -26.81 1.85 -0.32
N ILE A 198 -28.00 1.44 -0.77
CA ILE A 198 -28.32 1.28 -2.19
C ILE A 198 -28.79 2.65 -2.67
N VAL A 199 -27.89 3.46 -3.24
CA VAL A 199 -28.19 4.87 -3.54
C VAL A 199 -28.54 5.04 -5.01
N LYS A 200 -29.58 5.81 -5.32
CA LYS A 200 -29.96 6.16 -6.69
C LYS A 200 -28.86 6.99 -7.36
N THR A 201 -27.90 6.31 -7.97
CA THR A 201 -26.74 6.90 -8.65
C THR A 201 -26.57 6.28 -10.04
N SER A 202 -25.69 6.87 -10.85
CA SER A 202 -25.39 6.34 -12.18
C SER A 202 -24.66 4.99 -12.18
N ILE A 203 -24.26 4.48 -11.00
CA ILE A 203 -23.49 3.22 -10.90
C ILE A 203 -24.29 2.01 -11.43
N PHE A 204 -25.61 2.06 -11.34
CA PHE A 204 -26.48 0.97 -11.77
C PHE A 204 -26.88 1.03 -13.25
N LYS A 205 -26.41 2.02 -14.02
CA LYS A 205 -26.86 2.25 -15.42
C LYS A 205 -26.63 1.07 -16.36
N LYS A 206 -25.58 0.28 -16.11
CA LYS A 206 -25.24 -0.91 -16.92
C LYS A 206 -25.91 -2.20 -16.43
N MET A 207 -26.70 -2.17 -15.35
CA MET A 207 -27.41 -3.37 -14.88
C MET A 207 -28.59 -3.71 -15.78
N ASN A 208 -29.04 -4.97 -15.70
CA ASN A 208 -30.28 -5.39 -16.35
C ASN A 208 -31.45 -4.50 -15.89
N PRO A 209 -32.31 -4.01 -16.81
CA PRO A 209 -33.44 -3.15 -16.49
C PRO A 209 -34.39 -3.70 -15.41
N LEU A 210 -34.63 -5.02 -15.38
CA LEU A 210 -35.45 -5.67 -14.37
C LEU A 210 -34.80 -5.58 -12.98
N ALA A 211 -33.48 -5.76 -12.90
CA ALA A 211 -32.73 -5.56 -11.66
C ALA A 211 -32.79 -4.09 -11.22
N ILE A 212 -32.62 -3.13 -12.13
CA ILE A 212 -32.76 -1.69 -11.81
C ILE A 212 -34.16 -1.40 -11.26
N PHE A 213 -35.20 -1.95 -11.86
CA PHE A 213 -36.58 -1.80 -11.41
C PHE A 213 -36.77 -2.33 -9.98
N LEU A 214 -36.28 -3.55 -9.70
CA LEU A 214 -36.33 -4.12 -8.35
C LEU A 214 -35.53 -3.29 -7.34
N PHE A 215 -34.36 -2.79 -7.71
CA PHE A 215 -33.54 -1.96 -6.83
C PHE A 215 -34.16 -0.58 -6.57
N LYS A 216 -34.93 0.00 -7.49
CA LYS A 216 -35.58 1.32 -7.29
C LYS A 216 -36.45 1.34 -6.04
N LEU A 217 -37.09 0.22 -5.67
CA LEU A 217 -37.96 0.12 -4.50
C LEU A 217 -37.22 0.25 -3.15
N ILE A 218 -35.91 -0.02 -3.15
CA ILE A 218 -35.05 0.04 -1.96
C ILE A 218 -33.95 1.10 -2.08
N MET A 219 -33.96 1.90 -3.15
CA MET A 219 -32.97 2.95 -3.39
C MET A 219 -33.23 4.17 -2.51
N ILE A 220 -32.18 4.64 -1.84
CA ILE A 220 -32.20 5.90 -1.08
C ILE A 220 -31.66 7.07 -1.92
N SER A 221 -31.94 8.28 -1.47
CA SER A 221 -31.46 9.50 -2.12
C SER A 221 -29.95 9.71 -1.93
N PRO A 222 -29.26 10.44 -2.82
CA PRO A 222 -27.85 10.82 -2.64
C PRO A 222 -27.55 11.52 -1.31
N GLU A 223 -28.48 12.34 -0.80
CA GLU A 223 -28.43 12.98 0.51
C GLU A 223 -28.31 11.96 1.62
N LYS A 224 -29.22 10.97 1.62
CA LYS A 224 -29.17 9.88 2.60
C LYS A 224 -27.89 9.05 2.46
N GLY A 225 -27.42 8.83 1.23
CA GLY A 225 -26.19 8.10 0.95
C GLY A 225 -24.92 8.81 1.45
N ALA A 226 -24.91 10.15 1.42
CA ALA A 226 -23.78 10.96 1.87
C ALA A 226 -23.68 11.07 3.40
N GLU A 227 -24.78 10.86 4.15
CA GLU A 227 -24.82 11.05 5.61
C GLU A 227 -23.70 10.33 6.36
N THR A 228 -23.38 9.09 5.96
CA THR A 228 -22.32 8.32 6.64
C THR A 228 -20.93 8.88 6.30
N SER A 229 -20.68 9.27 5.04
CA SER A 229 -19.41 9.90 4.65
C SER A 229 -19.19 11.22 5.40
N VAL A 230 -20.23 12.07 5.45
CA VAL A 230 -20.20 13.35 6.18
C VAL A 230 -19.97 13.11 7.67
N PHE A 231 -20.67 12.15 8.28
CA PHE A 231 -20.50 11.82 9.70
C PHE A 231 -19.06 11.35 10.01
N LEU A 232 -18.48 10.47 9.19
CA LEU A 232 -17.10 10.04 9.37
C LEU A 232 -16.10 11.20 9.22
N ALA A 233 -16.38 12.14 8.32
CA ALA A 233 -15.53 13.30 8.11
C ALA A 233 -15.61 14.30 9.27
N SER A 234 -16.80 14.54 9.83
CA SER A 234 -17.05 15.69 10.71
C SER A 234 -17.25 15.37 12.20
N SER A 235 -17.61 14.13 12.56
CA SER A 235 -17.98 13.82 13.95
C SER A 235 -16.79 13.88 14.90
N PRO A 236 -16.86 14.60 16.03
CA PRO A 236 -15.78 14.63 17.03
C PRO A 236 -15.56 13.26 17.70
N ASP A 237 -16.61 12.45 17.85
CA ASP A 237 -16.56 11.13 18.52
C ASP A 237 -15.67 10.09 17.80
N LEU A 238 -15.24 10.41 16.58
CA LEU A 238 -14.44 9.52 15.74
C LEU A 238 -12.97 9.92 15.66
N GLU A 239 -12.52 10.89 16.47
CA GLU A 239 -11.15 11.42 16.42
C GLU A 239 -10.08 10.33 16.57
N THR A 240 -10.33 9.29 17.36
CA THR A 240 -9.42 8.15 17.59
C THR A 240 -9.90 6.82 16.98
N VAL A 241 -11.05 6.81 16.32
CA VAL A 241 -11.64 5.58 15.77
C VAL A 241 -10.99 5.26 14.43
N SER A 242 -10.38 4.08 14.31
CA SER A 242 -9.70 3.63 13.09
C SER A 242 -9.96 2.14 12.83
N GLY A 243 -9.88 1.72 11.57
CA GLY A 243 -10.02 0.33 11.11
C GLY A 243 -11.46 -0.20 11.14
N ARG A 244 -12.47 0.66 11.26
CA ARG A 244 -13.88 0.28 11.38
C ARG A 244 -14.62 0.38 10.06
N TYR A 245 -15.67 -0.43 9.95
CA TYR A 245 -16.62 -0.43 8.85
C TYR A 245 -17.97 0.12 9.36
N PHE A 246 -18.55 1.08 8.64
CA PHE A 246 -19.74 1.81 9.07
C PHE A 246 -20.93 1.60 8.15
N LYS A 247 -22.12 1.61 8.76
CA LYS A 247 -23.41 1.69 8.07
C LYS A 247 -24.34 2.61 8.83
N LYS A 248 -25.04 3.50 8.12
CA LYS A 248 -26.01 4.42 8.72
C LYS A 248 -25.43 5.12 9.97
N LYS A 249 -24.18 5.60 9.85
CA LYS A 249 -23.41 6.27 10.92
C LYS A 249 -23.06 5.41 12.15
N LYS A 250 -23.24 4.09 12.11
CA LYS A 250 -22.88 3.17 13.20
C LYS A 250 -21.77 2.22 12.77
N PRO A 251 -20.80 1.90 13.65
CA PRO A 251 -19.84 0.83 13.38
C PRO A 251 -20.57 -0.50 13.32
N VAL A 252 -20.21 -1.35 12.35
CA VAL A 252 -20.76 -2.69 12.19
C VAL A 252 -19.65 -3.69 11.91
N GLU A 253 -19.80 -4.89 12.43
CA GLU A 253 -18.83 -5.96 12.21
C GLU A 253 -18.92 -6.49 10.76
N PRO A 254 -17.81 -6.50 10.00
CA PRO A 254 -17.79 -7.10 8.67
C PRO A 254 -17.66 -8.63 8.77
N SER A 255 -17.90 -9.33 7.64
CA SER A 255 -17.77 -10.80 7.58
C SER A 255 -16.33 -11.27 7.82
N ALA A 256 -16.15 -12.55 8.20
CA ALA A 256 -14.86 -13.11 8.61
C ALA A 256 -13.73 -12.89 7.58
N ASN A 257 -14.02 -13.13 6.29
CA ASN A 257 -13.09 -12.88 5.17
C ASN A 257 -12.62 -11.41 5.08
N ALA A 258 -13.46 -10.46 5.48
CA ALA A 258 -13.12 -9.02 5.48
C ALA A 258 -12.39 -8.58 6.76
N LYS A 259 -12.20 -9.49 7.72
CA LYS A 259 -11.44 -9.28 8.96
C LYS A 259 -10.06 -9.94 8.93
N ASP A 260 -9.80 -10.82 7.98
CA ASP A 260 -8.56 -11.57 7.86
C ASP A 260 -7.38 -10.65 7.49
N MET A 261 -6.50 -10.42 8.48
CA MET A 261 -5.34 -9.55 8.32
C MET A 261 -4.23 -10.19 7.47
N ASN A 262 -4.18 -11.51 7.32
CA ASN A 262 -3.23 -12.15 6.40
C ASN A 262 -3.63 -11.86 4.95
N THR A 263 -4.92 -11.98 4.64
CA THR A 263 -5.47 -11.56 3.33
C THR A 263 -5.26 -10.06 3.11
N ALA A 264 -5.47 -9.22 4.13
CA ALA A 264 -5.25 -7.77 4.02
C ALA A 264 -3.79 -7.42 3.71
N LEU A 265 -2.83 -8.06 4.38
CA LEU A 265 -1.40 -7.87 4.12
C LEU A 265 -0.99 -8.37 2.73
N LYS A 266 -1.46 -9.55 2.32
CA LYS A 266 -1.19 -10.09 0.98
C LYS A 266 -1.78 -9.19 -0.12
N LEU A 267 -2.98 -8.64 0.11
CA LEU A 267 -3.60 -7.66 -0.78
C LEU A 267 -2.77 -6.37 -0.86
N TRP A 268 -2.26 -5.87 0.27
CA TRP A 268 -1.42 -4.68 0.32
C TRP A 268 -0.14 -4.85 -0.51
N GLN A 269 0.55 -5.98 -0.35
CA GLN A 269 1.75 -6.31 -1.12
C GLN A 269 1.46 -6.37 -2.63
N LEU A 270 0.43 -7.12 -3.01
CA LEU A 270 -0.01 -7.20 -4.40
C LEU A 270 -0.36 -5.82 -4.98
N SER A 271 -1.00 -4.96 -4.18
CA SER A 271 -1.38 -3.61 -4.62
C SER A 271 -0.14 -2.73 -4.83
N ASN A 272 0.87 -2.81 -3.94
CA ASN A 272 2.15 -2.12 -4.12
C ASN A 272 2.84 -2.54 -5.42
N ASP A 273 2.86 -3.84 -5.71
CA ASP A 273 3.45 -4.39 -6.93
C ASP A 273 2.73 -3.85 -8.17
N TYR A 274 1.40 -3.83 -8.16
CA TYR A 274 0.61 -3.31 -9.28
C TYR A 274 0.84 -1.81 -9.50
N VAL A 275 0.90 -1.02 -8.43
CA VAL A 275 1.04 0.43 -8.61
C VAL A 275 2.48 0.91 -8.69
N ASN A 276 3.45 -0.01 -8.66
CA ASN A 276 4.89 0.29 -8.52
C ASN A 276 5.13 1.32 -7.41
N PHE A 277 4.44 1.13 -6.27
CA PHE A 277 4.57 2.00 -5.12
C PHE A 277 5.39 1.29 -4.05
N THR A 278 6.68 1.60 -4.00
CA THR A 278 7.52 1.26 -2.87
C THR A 278 7.51 2.48 -1.95
N ARG A 279 6.73 2.42 -0.87
CA ARG A 279 6.97 3.34 0.25
C ARG A 279 8.36 2.99 0.77
N ALA A 280 9.16 3.99 1.14
CA ALA A 280 10.09 3.77 2.24
C ALA A 280 9.17 3.47 3.43
N ILE A 281 8.88 2.18 3.63
CA ILE A 281 8.36 1.74 4.91
C ILE A 281 9.51 2.14 5.84
N GLU A 282 9.27 3.08 6.74
CA GLU A 282 9.94 3.02 8.03
C GLU A 282 9.53 1.66 8.57
N GLU A 283 10.30 0.63 8.21
CA GLU A 283 10.05 -0.74 8.60
C GLU A 283 10.08 -0.74 10.12
N GLU A 284 8.91 -0.66 10.74
CA GLU A 284 8.65 -1.49 11.91
C GLU A 284 8.88 -2.93 11.43
N ASN A 285 10.14 -3.33 11.57
CA ASN A 285 10.70 -4.65 11.43
C ASN A 285 9.70 -5.69 11.97
N THR A 286 8.82 -6.17 11.11
CA THR A 286 8.37 -7.57 11.22
C THR A 286 9.46 -8.38 10.57
N THR A 287 10.57 -8.47 11.32
CA THR A 287 11.75 -9.26 11.01
C THR A 287 11.29 -10.70 10.82
N VAL A 288 11.02 -11.11 9.58
CA VAL A 288 10.73 -12.52 9.29
C VAL A 288 12.04 -13.27 9.51
N ILE A 289 12.24 -13.77 10.73
CA ILE A 289 13.39 -14.58 11.08
C ILE A 289 13.02 -16.03 10.82
N ARG A 290 13.76 -16.70 9.96
CA ARG A 290 13.59 -18.14 9.70
C ARG A 290 14.66 -18.90 10.46
N LYS A 291 14.27 -20.00 11.10
CA LYS A 291 15.17 -20.86 11.87
C LYS A 291 15.16 -22.27 11.29
N TYR A 292 16.33 -22.85 11.09
CA TYR A 292 16.51 -24.21 10.57
C TYR A 292 17.52 -24.91 11.48
N THR A 293 17.18 -26.09 11.98
CA THR A 293 18.04 -26.82 12.91
C THR A 293 18.39 -28.19 12.34
N ASN A 294 19.62 -28.64 12.59
CA ASN A 294 20.08 -30.01 12.31
C ASN A 294 20.23 -30.84 13.60
N GLY A 295 19.79 -30.32 14.75
CA GLY A 295 19.97 -30.92 16.07
C GLY A 295 21.14 -30.31 16.85
N GLU A 296 22.30 -30.09 16.22
CA GLU A 296 23.49 -29.52 16.87
C GLU A 296 23.48 -27.99 16.90
N ILE A 297 23.12 -27.36 15.77
CA ILE A 297 23.01 -25.90 15.64
C ILE A 297 21.63 -25.48 15.11
N THR A 298 21.27 -24.24 15.38
CA THR A 298 20.15 -23.56 14.70
C THR A 298 20.71 -22.45 13.81
N ILE A 299 20.49 -22.59 12.50
CA ILE A 299 20.74 -21.58 11.48
C ILE A 299 19.62 -20.54 11.54
N VAL A 300 19.99 -19.27 11.66
CA VAL A 300 19.08 -18.13 11.69
C VAL A 300 19.26 -17.35 10.39
N TRP A 301 18.20 -17.26 9.59
CA TRP A 301 18.17 -16.47 8.37
C TRP A 301 17.23 -15.28 8.49
N GLN A 302 17.75 -14.12 8.15
CA GLN A 302 17.10 -12.82 8.14
C GLN A 302 16.99 -12.33 6.68
N PRO A 303 15.93 -12.67 5.94
CA PRO A 303 15.80 -12.37 4.51
C PRO A 303 15.93 -10.88 4.20
N HIS A 304 15.45 -10.02 5.09
CA HIS A 304 15.53 -8.56 4.95
C HIS A 304 16.98 -8.02 4.97
N LEU A 305 17.92 -8.68 5.66
CA LEU A 305 19.35 -8.33 5.63
C LEU A 305 20.10 -8.99 4.45
N CYS A 306 19.50 -9.99 3.79
CA CYS A 306 20.18 -10.76 2.77
C CYS A 306 20.38 -9.94 1.48
N THR A 307 21.62 -9.88 1.01
CA THR A 307 22.00 -9.23 -0.26
C THR A 307 22.31 -10.23 -1.37
N HIS A 308 22.22 -11.54 -1.09
CA HIS A 308 22.48 -12.64 -2.03
C HIS A 308 23.84 -12.57 -2.73
N VAL A 309 24.89 -12.20 -1.98
CA VAL A 309 26.25 -12.22 -2.53
C VAL A 309 26.65 -13.66 -2.80
N ALA A 310 27.02 -14.00 -4.04
CA ALA A 310 27.17 -15.40 -4.46
C ALA A 310 28.05 -16.24 -3.52
N TYR A 311 29.20 -15.71 -3.08
CA TYR A 311 30.11 -16.45 -2.19
C TYR A 311 29.50 -16.82 -0.82
N CYS A 312 28.39 -16.19 -0.40
CA CYS A 312 27.74 -16.52 0.87
C CYS A 312 26.86 -17.78 0.80
N PHE A 313 26.57 -18.31 -0.39
CA PHE A 313 25.78 -19.55 -0.54
C PHE A 313 26.31 -20.53 -1.60
N SER A 314 27.18 -20.10 -2.51
CA SER A 314 27.55 -20.87 -3.70
C SER A 314 28.48 -22.06 -3.47
N GLU A 315 29.20 -22.11 -2.35
CA GLU A 315 30.16 -23.19 -2.05
C GLU A 315 29.53 -24.39 -1.32
N LEU A 316 28.26 -24.27 -0.90
CA LEU A 316 27.53 -25.33 -0.21
C LEU A 316 26.08 -25.42 -0.73
N PRO A 317 25.87 -25.65 -2.03
CA PRO A 317 24.55 -25.62 -2.67
C PRO A 317 23.58 -26.69 -2.14
N GLU A 318 24.09 -27.79 -1.58
CA GLU A 318 23.32 -28.83 -0.92
C GLU A 318 22.66 -28.37 0.40
N VAL A 319 23.18 -27.28 0.99
CA VAL A 319 22.61 -26.63 2.18
C VAL A 319 21.89 -25.33 1.80
N PHE A 320 22.46 -24.50 0.92
CA PHE A 320 21.91 -23.19 0.56
C PHE A 320 21.55 -23.12 -0.93
N ASN A 321 20.29 -23.37 -1.27
CA ASN A 321 19.83 -23.39 -2.67
C ASN A 321 18.70 -22.37 -2.93
N PRO A 322 19.00 -21.17 -3.46
CA PRO A 322 18.00 -20.13 -3.76
C PRO A 322 16.85 -20.57 -4.66
N ALA A 323 17.03 -21.63 -5.46
CA ALA A 323 16.00 -22.17 -6.34
C ALA A 323 15.00 -23.09 -5.61
N GLU A 324 15.30 -23.58 -4.42
CA GLU A 324 14.48 -24.52 -3.66
C GLU A 324 13.73 -23.87 -2.49
N ARG A 325 12.66 -24.51 -2.03
CA ARG A 325 11.86 -24.08 -0.88
C ARG A 325 11.64 -25.28 0.06
N PRO A 326 12.15 -25.27 1.31
CA PRO A 326 12.88 -24.17 1.96
C PRO A 326 14.25 -23.87 1.31
N TRP A 327 14.70 -22.61 1.42
CA TRP A 327 15.98 -22.16 0.88
C TRP A 327 17.19 -22.84 1.54
N ILE A 328 17.03 -23.23 2.81
CA ILE A 328 18.06 -23.80 3.65
C ILE A 328 17.67 -25.24 4.00
N ASN A 329 18.52 -26.18 3.62
CA ASN A 329 18.46 -27.56 4.06
C ASN A 329 19.55 -27.80 5.12
N PRO A 330 19.23 -27.76 6.42
CA PRO A 330 20.23 -27.87 7.48
C PRO A 330 20.89 -29.26 7.55
N TYR A 331 20.38 -30.25 6.81
CA TYR A 331 20.90 -31.62 6.75
C TYR A 331 21.83 -31.87 5.55
N GLY A 332 22.07 -30.84 4.72
CA GLY A 332 22.83 -31.00 3.47
C GLY A 332 24.34 -31.26 3.66
N ALA A 333 24.92 -30.88 4.81
CA ALA A 333 26.34 -31.04 5.10
C ALA A 333 26.61 -31.15 6.61
N SER A 334 27.87 -31.37 7.00
CA SER A 334 28.27 -31.37 8.41
C SER A 334 28.17 -29.97 9.04
N THR A 335 27.95 -29.92 10.35
CA THR A 335 27.83 -28.67 11.12
C THR A 335 29.03 -27.74 10.89
N GLU A 336 30.26 -28.28 10.81
CA GLU A 336 31.47 -27.48 10.59
C GLU A 336 31.44 -26.79 9.22
N LYS A 337 31.02 -27.50 8.17
CA LYS A 337 30.92 -26.95 6.81
C LYS A 337 29.84 -25.87 6.72
N ILE A 338 28.70 -26.10 7.39
CA ILE A 338 27.60 -25.14 7.46
C ILE A 338 28.06 -23.86 8.15
N ILE A 339 28.71 -23.96 9.30
CA ILE A 339 29.24 -22.80 10.04
C ILE A 339 30.25 -22.03 9.19
N ALA A 340 31.23 -22.72 8.58
CA ALA A 340 32.23 -22.08 7.74
C ALA A 340 31.61 -21.30 6.57
N GLN A 341 30.49 -21.80 6.02
CA GLN A 341 29.74 -21.09 4.98
C GLN A 341 28.96 -19.89 5.53
N ILE A 342 28.27 -20.04 6.66
CA ILE A 342 27.52 -18.96 7.32
C ILE A 342 28.43 -17.80 7.70
N THR A 343 29.65 -18.08 8.20
CA THR A 343 30.63 -17.04 8.58
C THR A 343 31.08 -16.15 7.42
N ARG A 344 30.78 -16.54 6.18
CA ARG A 344 31.02 -15.73 4.98
C ARG A 344 29.86 -14.81 4.65
N CYS A 345 28.78 -14.77 5.43
CA CYS A 345 27.71 -13.81 5.20
C CYS A 345 28.19 -12.39 5.58
N PRO A 346 28.31 -11.45 4.63
CA PRO A 346 28.83 -10.12 4.97
C PRO A 346 27.82 -9.26 5.75
N THR A 347 26.53 -9.59 5.67
CA THR A 347 25.44 -8.74 6.17
C THR A 347 24.77 -9.25 7.44
N ASP A 348 25.35 -10.29 8.07
CA ASP A 348 24.75 -11.01 9.21
C ASP A 348 23.32 -11.52 8.93
N ALA A 349 22.96 -11.62 7.64
CA ALA A 349 21.69 -12.18 7.21
C ALA A 349 21.60 -13.67 7.52
N LEU A 350 22.74 -14.36 7.59
CA LEU A 350 22.88 -15.72 8.07
C LEU A 350 23.73 -15.70 9.34
N THR A 351 23.19 -16.24 10.42
CA THR A 351 23.88 -16.47 11.69
C THR A 351 23.54 -17.87 12.21
N TYR A 352 24.19 -18.31 13.28
CA TYR A 352 23.88 -19.59 13.92
C TYR A 352 24.09 -19.54 15.43
N TYR A 353 23.52 -20.50 16.15
CA TYR A 353 23.86 -20.78 17.55
C TYR A 353 23.86 -22.28 17.80
N TYR A 354 24.69 -22.74 18.76
CA TYR A 354 24.71 -24.12 19.22
C TYR A 354 23.51 -24.40 20.13
N ASN A 355 22.84 -25.53 19.95
CA ASN A 355 21.62 -25.86 20.69
C ASN A 355 21.91 -26.39 22.11
N ASP A 356 23.11 -26.91 22.37
CA ASP A 356 23.58 -27.46 23.65
C ASP A 356 24.12 -26.40 24.62
N ARG A 357 24.39 -25.19 24.12
CA ARG A 357 24.83 -24.03 24.90
C ARG A 357 23.64 -23.11 25.13
N GLN A 358 22.94 -23.27 26.27
CA GLN A 358 21.95 -22.29 26.72
C GLN A 358 22.65 -20.94 26.99
N GLU A 359 22.30 -19.95 26.18
CA GLU A 359 22.71 -18.53 26.25
C GLU A 359 24.21 -18.23 26.07
N ASP A 360 24.56 -17.78 24.86
CA ASP A 360 25.42 -16.61 24.76
C ASP A 360 24.79 -15.61 23.77
N LYS A 361 24.13 -14.61 24.35
CA LYS A 361 23.69 -13.41 23.63
C LYS A 361 24.94 -12.66 23.20
N THR A 362 25.33 -12.81 21.94
CA THR A 362 26.00 -11.73 21.22
C THR A 362 25.09 -11.23 20.10
N LEU A 363 24.01 -10.56 20.51
CA LEU A 363 23.71 -9.27 19.88
C LEU A 363 24.93 -8.38 20.18
N LYS A 364 25.81 -8.18 19.20
CA LYS A 364 26.77 -7.08 19.32
C LYS A 364 26.02 -5.78 19.08
N GLU A 365 25.66 -5.14 20.19
CA GLU A 365 25.51 -3.70 20.26
C GLU A 365 26.77 -3.05 19.71
N SER A 366 26.60 -2.17 18.72
CA SER A 366 27.42 -0.96 18.63
C SER A 366 26.67 0.11 17.87
N ILE A 367 25.79 0.82 18.58
CA ILE A 367 25.60 2.23 18.30
C ILE A 367 26.79 2.95 18.94
N ASN A 368 27.74 3.40 18.11
CA ASN A 368 28.52 4.57 18.43
C ASN A 368 28.98 5.31 17.17
N ALA A 369 28.86 6.63 17.27
CA ALA A 369 29.09 7.64 16.24
C ALA A 369 30.57 7.77 15.83
N ALA A 370 30.78 8.35 14.65
CA ALA A 370 32.06 8.85 14.11
C ALA A 370 33.15 7.82 13.73
N THR A 371 32.82 6.83 12.90
CA THR A 371 33.84 6.10 12.11
C THR A 371 33.46 6.13 10.63
N LEU A 372 34.44 6.40 9.77
CA LEU A 372 34.28 6.37 8.32
C LEU A 372 33.75 5.00 7.85
N PRO A 373 32.96 4.94 6.76
CA PRO A 373 32.55 3.67 6.17
C PRO A 373 33.80 2.87 5.80
N GLN A 374 33.86 1.60 6.23
CA GLN A 374 34.96 0.71 5.87
C GLN A 374 34.65 0.06 4.52
N ILE A 375 35.62 0.12 3.61
CA ILE A 375 35.51 -0.44 2.27
C ILE A 375 36.53 -1.59 2.15
N GLU A 376 36.04 -2.80 1.97
CA GLU A 376 36.87 -3.99 1.73
C GLU A 376 36.77 -4.37 0.24
N ILE A 377 37.92 -4.39 -0.43
CA ILE A 377 38.03 -4.69 -1.86
C ILE A 377 38.54 -6.12 -2.02
N HIS A 378 37.74 -6.99 -2.62
CA HIS A 378 38.14 -8.37 -2.91
C HIS A 378 38.74 -8.49 -4.32
N ARG A 379 39.86 -9.21 -4.46
CA ARG A 379 40.41 -9.54 -5.79
C ARG A 379 39.38 -10.33 -6.60
N ASN A 380 39.08 -9.89 -7.83
CA ASN A 380 38.01 -10.46 -8.66
C ASN A 380 36.65 -10.55 -7.92
N GLY A 381 36.34 -9.57 -7.07
CA GLY A 381 35.16 -9.61 -6.21
C GLY A 381 34.58 -8.22 -5.91
N PRO A 382 33.43 -8.16 -5.23
CA PRO A 382 32.75 -6.89 -4.95
C PRO A 382 33.58 -5.97 -4.04
N ALA A 383 33.16 -4.70 -3.98
CA ALA A 383 33.52 -3.81 -2.88
C ALA A 383 32.48 -3.98 -1.75
N ILE A 384 32.90 -4.47 -0.59
CA ILE A 384 32.03 -4.60 0.58
C ILE A 384 32.12 -3.32 1.39
N ILE A 385 30.97 -2.69 1.61
CA ILE A 385 30.85 -1.48 2.42
C ILE A 385 30.23 -1.86 3.75
N LYS A 386 30.96 -1.59 4.84
CA LYS A 386 30.49 -1.76 6.21
C LYS A 386 30.14 -0.39 6.80
N ARG A 387 28.90 -0.30 7.31
CA ARG A 387 28.07 0.85 7.67
C ARG A 387 27.20 1.43 6.55
N LYS A 388 26.04 1.95 6.98
CA LYS A 388 25.15 2.80 6.18
C LYS A 388 25.89 4.00 5.58
N CYS A 389 25.63 4.26 4.31
CA CYS A 389 26.02 5.48 3.62
C CYS A 389 24.90 5.97 2.70
N LEU A 390 25.10 7.14 2.09
CA LEU A 390 24.23 7.66 1.04
C LEU A 390 24.85 7.35 -0.32
N LEU A 391 24.09 6.67 -1.19
CA LEU A 391 24.43 6.51 -2.60
C LEU A 391 23.80 7.65 -3.38
N LYS A 392 24.61 8.34 -4.18
CA LYS A 392 24.13 9.37 -5.12
C LYS A 392 24.08 8.76 -6.53
N GLY A 393 22.89 8.69 -7.10
CA GLY A 393 22.69 8.30 -8.49
C GLY A 393 23.12 9.41 -9.46
N GLU A 394 23.28 9.07 -10.73
CA GLU A 394 23.64 10.00 -11.81
C GLU A 394 22.61 11.14 -11.96
N ASN A 395 21.34 10.87 -11.68
CA ASN A 395 20.26 11.86 -11.63
C ASN A 395 20.28 12.76 -10.39
N GLY A 396 21.31 12.66 -9.54
CA GLY A 396 21.44 13.41 -8.30
C GLY A 396 20.62 12.89 -7.12
N ARG A 397 19.79 11.84 -7.30
CA ARG A 397 18.97 11.27 -6.23
C ARG A 397 19.84 10.55 -5.21
N LEU A 398 19.61 10.82 -3.94
CA LEU A 398 20.23 10.11 -2.83
C LEU A 398 19.37 8.91 -2.42
N SER A 399 19.99 7.76 -2.18
CA SER A 399 19.37 6.59 -1.55
C SER A 399 20.22 6.09 -0.39
N GLU A 400 19.60 5.80 0.74
CA GLU A 400 20.25 5.20 1.90
C GLU A 400 20.55 3.72 1.64
N THR A 401 21.67 3.22 2.16
CA THR A 401 22.06 1.81 2.03
C THR A 401 21.67 0.99 3.26
N LYS A 402 21.90 -0.33 3.19
CA LYS A 402 21.90 -1.20 4.38
C LYS A 402 23.18 -0.98 5.19
N ASP A 403 23.22 -1.48 6.42
CA ASP A 403 24.41 -1.42 7.28
C ASP A 403 25.60 -2.18 6.71
N VAL A 404 25.40 -3.27 5.98
CA VAL A 404 26.47 -3.87 5.17
C VAL A 404 25.91 -4.22 3.79
N PHE A 405 26.65 -3.90 2.74
CA PHE A 405 26.24 -4.19 1.37
C PHE A 405 27.44 -4.37 0.44
N ALA A 406 27.22 -5.02 -0.70
CA ALA A 406 28.25 -5.30 -1.70
C ALA A 406 27.96 -4.55 -3.00
N LEU A 407 28.90 -3.73 -3.46
CA LEU A 407 28.83 -3.04 -4.74
C LEU A 407 29.50 -3.87 -5.84
N CYS A 408 28.85 -3.89 -7.00
CA CYS A 408 29.36 -4.54 -8.20
C CYS A 408 30.55 -3.76 -8.75
N ARG A 409 31.67 -4.45 -8.98
CA ARG A 409 32.85 -3.90 -9.66
C ARG A 409 33.01 -4.39 -11.10
N CYS A 410 32.44 -5.54 -11.47
CA CYS A 410 32.58 -6.10 -12.82
C CYS A 410 31.67 -5.42 -13.88
N GLY A 411 30.70 -4.62 -13.46
CA GLY A 411 29.72 -3.99 -14.36
C GLY A 411 28.71 -4.96 -15.01
N LYS A 412 28.74 -6.25 -14.68
CA LYS A 412 27.85 -7.28 -15.26
C LYS A 412 26.69 -7.71 -14.35
N SER A 413 26.52 -7.05 -13.21
CA SER A 413 25.41 -7.35 -12.29
C SER A 413 24.07 -6.96 -12.90
N LYS A 414 23.06 -7.83 -12.74
CA LYS A 414 21.66 -7.53 -13.08
C LYS A 414 20.97 -6.67 -12.02
N LYS A 415 21.64 -6.43 -10.89
CA LYS A 415 21.15 -5.65 -9.73
C LYS A 415 22.01 -4.41 -9.47
N THR A 416 22.61 -3.82 -10.51
CA THR A 416 23.43 -2.61 -10.37
C THR A 416 22.72 -1.53 -9.54
N PRO A 417 23.41 -0.89 -8.58
CA PRO A 417 24.86 -0.94 -8.34
C PRO A 417 25.33 -2.13 -7.48
N TYR A 418 24.43 -2.99 -6.99
CA TYR A 418 24.76 -4.09 -6.08
C TYR A 418 25.35 -5.30 -6.79
N CYS A 419 26.21 -6.04 -6.11
CA CYS A 419 26.77 -7.28 -6.62
C CYS A 419 25.77 -8.44 -6.51
N ASP A 420 25.62 -9.21 -7.58
CA ASP A 420 24.79 -10.42 -7.67
C ASP A 420 25.60 -11.70 -7.98
N GLY A 421 26.93 -11.60 -7.99
CA GLY A 421 27.81 -12.72 -8.34
C GLY A 421 28.23 -12.80 -9.81
N SER A 422 27.78 -11.92 -10.70
CA SER A 422 28.14 -11.97 -12.13
C SER A 422 29.66 -11.94 -12.41
N HIS A 423 30.49 -11.50 -11.47
CA HIS A 423 31.95 -11.54 -11.58
C HIS A 423 32.53 -12.97 -11.62
N LEU A 424 31.82 -13.97 -11.10
CA LEU A 424 32.26 -15.36 -11.15
C LEU A 424 32.29 -15.91 -12.59
N LEU A 425 31.42 -15.38 -13.46
CA LEU A 425 31.35 -15.73 -14.88
C LEU A 425 32.12 -14.74 -15.77
N HIS A 426 32.44 -13.57 -15.24
CA HIS A 426 33.13 -12.49 -15.95
C HIS A 426 34.24 -11.92 -15.06
N PRO A 427 35.38 -12.62 -14.96
CA PRO A 427 36.49 -12.19 -14.13
C PRO A 427 37.01 -10.82 -14.56
N PHE A 428 37.45 -10.04 -13.58
CA PHE A 428 38.01 -8.71 -13.79
C PHE A 428 39.08 -8.47 -12.73
N GLU A 429 40.01 -7.54 -13.01
CA GLU A 429 41.07 -7.17 -12.06
C GLU A 429 40.58 -6.16 -10.99
#